data_AF-D8QCJ9-F1
#
_entry.id   AF-D8QCJ9-F1
#
_cell.length_a   1.000
_cell.length_b   1.000
_cell.length_c   1.000
_cell.angle_alpha   90.00
_cell.angle_beta   90.00
_cell.angle_gamma   90.00
#
_symmetry.space_group_name_H-M   'P 1'
#
loop_
_entity.id
_entity.type
_entity.pdbx_description
1 polymer ?
#
loop_
_entity_poly.entity_id
_entity_poly.type
_entity_poly.pdbx_seq_one_letter_code
_entity_poly.pdbx_strand_id
1 'polypeptide(L)'
;MAVRRTIHPSISLLTHPSEKVFIAAMFHNNAGVIPYWTEQCIKLIHYLGTDNVYVSIVESHSTDNSPDLLRQFDAALSDLHVEKRILVNDKSISRPSTMDTSPARIQYLAAVRNLALEPLVERGGFERVLFSNDIFIKAESMLELLKTRDGDYDMACAVDLSFWGCVLYDAWVVRDSLGRIPSSLWPYLADEEGMSAIKRDEPAPVSTC
;
A
#
# COMPACT_ATOMS: atom_id res chain seq x y z
N MET A 1 -0.58 -10.96 5.04
CA MET A 1 -1.97 -11.44 5.26
C MET A 1 -2.73 -11.29 3.96
N ALA A 2 -3.64 -12.21 3.61
CA ALA A 2 -4.37 -12.18 2.34
C ALA A 2 -5.85 -12.52 2.53
N VAL A 3 -6.73 -11.82 1.82
CA VAL A 3 -8.16 -12.11 1.74
C VAL A 3 -8.39 -13.08 0.59
N ARG A 4 -9.05 -14.21 0.89
CA ARG A 4 -9.29 -15.29 -0.10
C ARG A 4 -10.26 -14.82 -1.19
N ARG A 5 -9.95 -15.24 -2.42
CA ARG A 5 -10.81 -15.05 -3.59
C ARG A 5 -12.15 -15.76 -3.40
N THR A 6 -13.27 -15.07 -3.58
CA THR A 6 -14.62 -15.68 -3.53
C THR A 6 -15.11 -16.21 -4.87
N ILE A 7 -14.28 -16.21 -5.92
CA ILE A 7 -14.66 -16.59 -7.28
C ILE A 7 -13.73 -17.68 -7.83
N HIS A 8 -14.33 -18.69 -8.48
CA HIS A 8 -13.71 -19.89 -9.07
C HIS A 8 -12.51 -19.62 -9.99
N PRO A 9 -11.56 -20.57 -10.10
CA PRO A 9 -10.25 -20.32 -10.69
C PRO A 9 -10.32 -20.35 -12.21
N SER A 10 -10.03 -19.22 -12.85
CA SER A 10 -9.36 -19.23 -14.15
C SER A 10 -7.86 -19.29 -13.89
N ILE A 11 -7.30 -20.49 -14.05
CA ILE A 11 -5.85 -20.72 -14.07
C ILE A 11 -5.27 -19.89 -15.22
N SER A 12 -4.39 -18.95 -14.86
CA SER A 12 -3.42 -18.35 -15.77
C SER A 12 -2.08 -18.33 -15.05
N LEU A 13 -1.42 -19.49 -15.04
CA LEU A 13 0.04 -19.55 -14.96
C LEU A 13 0.57 -18.71 -16.12
N LEU A 14 1.28 -17.63 -15.80
CA LEU A 14 2.41 -17.04 -16.54
C LEU A 14 2.65 -15.65 -15.93
N THR A 15 3.88 -15.40 -15.47
CA THR A 15 4.42 -14.06 -15.32
C THR A 15 4.29 -13.35 -16.67
N HIS A 16 3.22 -12.58 -16.86
CA HIS A 16 3.01 -11.83 -18.08
C HIS A 16 3.89 -10.58 -18.05
N PRO A 17 4.67 -10.30 -19.10
CA PRO A 17 5.39 -9.03 -19.29
C PRO A 17 4.48 -7.79 -19.47
N SER A 18 3.20 -7.89 -19.09
CA SER A 18 2.13 -6.96 -19.49
C SER A 18 1.10 -6.67 -18.39
N GLU A 19 1.35 -7.02 -17.13
CA GLU A 19 0.49 -6.56 -16.03
C GLU A 19 0.82 -5.10 -15.71
N LYS A 20 -0.16 -4.21 -15.90
CA LYS A 20 -0.08 -2.81 -15.51
C LYS A 20 -0.35 -2.67 -14.01
N VAL A 21 0.61 -2.07 -13.32
CA VAL A 21 0.56 -1.85 -11.88
C VAL A 21 0.32 -0.37 -11.60
N PHE A 22 -0.73 -0.09 -10.83
CA PHE A 22 -1.02 1.23 -10.29
C PHE A 22 -0.40 1.36 -8.91
N ILE A 23 0.60 2.23 -8.75
CA ILE A 23 1.23 2.52 -7.47
C ILE A 23 0.61 3.80 -6.90
N ALA A 24 -0.06 3.69 -5.76
CA ALA A 24 -0.61 4.83 -5.04
C ALA A 24 0.12 5.06 -3.71
N ALA A 25 0.35 6.32 -3.36
CA ALA A 25 0.77 6.67 -2.01
C ALA A 25 0.22 8.00 -1.52
N MET A 26 0.18 8.17 -0.19
CA MET A 26 -0.17 9.44 0.44
C MET A 26 0.87 9.82 1.49
N PHE A 27 1.19 11.11 1.58
CA PHE A 27 2.20 11.63 2.51
C PHE A 27 1.74 12.91 3.23
N HIS A 28 2.20 13.07 4.46
CA HIS A 28 2.06 14.26 5.29
C HIS A 28 3.20 14.28 6.32
N ASN A 29 4.10 15.27 6.23
CA ASN A 29 5.26 15.39 7.13
C ASN A 29 6.16 14.14 7.18
N ASN A 30 6.49 13.59 6.01
CA ASN A 30 7.25 12.35 5.87
C ASN A 30 8.65 12.57 5.26
N ALA A 31 9.29 13.73 5.49
CA ALA A 31 10.60 14.02 4.90
C ALA A 31 11.70 12.99 5.26
N GLY A 32 11.56 12.26 6.37
CA GLY A 32 12.46 11.18 6.76
C GLY A 32 12.22 9.84 6.03
N VAL A 33 11.02 9.62 5.49
CA VAL A 33 10.62 8.35 4.83
C VAL A 33 10.75 8.46 3.31
N ILE A 34 10.35 9.61 2.76
CA ILE A 34 10.26 9.83 1.30
C ILE A 34 11.54 9.46 0.55
N PRO A 35 12.77 9.86 0.97
CA PRO A 35 13.98 9.56 0.20
C PRO A 35 14.22 8.05 0.03
N TYR A 36 13.99 7.27 1.08
CA TYR A 36 14.12 5.83 1.02
C TYR A 36 12.99 5.22 0.21
N TRP A 37 11.75 5.64 0.45
CA TRP A 37 10.59 5.10 -0.25
C TRP A 37 10.67 5.32 -1.77
N THR A 38 11.08 6.50 -2.22
CA THR A 38 11.21 6.81 -3.65
C THR A 38 12.33 6.01 -4.30
N GLU A 39 13.46 5.80 -3.63
CA GLU A 39 14.53 4.92 -4.11
C GLU A 39 14.03 3.48 -4.34
N GLN A 40 13.28 2.93 -3.38
CA GLN A 40 12.74 1.58 -3.48
C GLN A 40 11.64 1.49 -4.54
N CYS A 41 10.82 2.52 -4.69
CA CYS A 41 9.82 2.62 -5.74
C CYS A 41 10.47 2.61 -7.14
N ILE A 42 11.56 3.34 -7.35
CA ILE A 42 12.32 3.33 -8.63
C ILE A 42 12.85 1.93 -8.94
N LYS A 43 13.40 1.22 -7.95
CA LYS A 43 13.86 -0.18 -8.14
C LYS A 43 12.73 -1.09 -8.57
N LEU A 44 11.55 -0.95 -7.94
CA LEU A 44 10.36 -1.70 -8.32
C LEU A 44 9.91 -1.38 -9.75
N ILE A 45 9.85 -0.09 -10.11
CA ILE A 45 9.48 0.37 -11.46
C ILE A 45 10.40 -0.24 -12.51
N HIS A 46 11.72 -0.24 -12.28
CA HIS A 46 12.67 -0.86 -13.20
C HIS A 46 12.45 -2.37 -13.35
N TYR A 47 12.07 -3.06 -12.27
CA TYR A 47 11.76 -4.48 -12.32
C TYR A 47 10.46 -4.78 -13.08
N LEU A 48 9.41 -3.98 -12.86
CA LEU A 48 8.10 -4.14 -13.51
C LEU A 48 8.10 -3.67 -14.99
N GLY A 49 9.00 -2.76 -15.33
CA GLY A 49 9.05 -2.05 -16.60
C GLY A 49 8.33 -0.69 -16.51
N THR A 50 8.96 0.35 -17.02
CA THR A 50 8.46 1.74 -16.95
C THR A 50 7.11 1.92 -17.64
N ASP A 51 6.87 1.17 -18.74
CA ASP A 51 5.64 1.23 -19.53
C ASP A 51 4.45 0.50 -18.86
N ASN A 52 4.75 -0.31 -17.83
CA ASN A 52 3.77 -1.11 -17.10
C ASN A 52 3.36 -0.46 -15.77
N VAL A 53 3.83 0.75 -15.45
CA VAL A 53 3.58 1.38 -14.15
C VAL A 53 2.95 2.75 -14.30
N TYR A 54 1.95 3.02 -13.46
CA TYR A 54 1.44 4.36 -13.21
C TYR A 54 1.63 4.73 -11.75
N VAL A 55 2.14 5.92 -11.47
CA VAL A 55 2.40 6.40 -10.09
C VAL A 55 1.46 7.54 -9.73
N SER A 56 0.66 7.39 -8.68
CA SER A 56 -0.24 8.42 -8.16
C SER A 56 0.08 8.74 -6.70
N ILE A 57 0.53 9.97 -6.43
CA ILE A 57 0.92 10.39 -5.08
C ILE A 57 0.16 11.66 -4.71
N VAL A 58 -0.35 11.66 -3.47
CA VAL A 58 -0.94 12.86 -2.86
C VAL A 58 -0.16 13.20 -1.60
N GLU A 59 0.46 14.37 -1.60
CA GLU A 59 0.97 15.01 -0.40
C GLU A 59 0.07 16.18 -0.04
N SER A 60 -0.37 16.21 1.22
CA SER A 60 -1.28 17.24 1.70
C SER A 60 -0.86 17.80 3.07
N HIS A 61 -0.96 19.12 3.19
CA HIS A 61 -0.76 19.87 4.43
C HIS A 61 0.61 19.66 5.13
N SER A 62 1.68 19.27 4.43
CA SER A 62 3.01 19.19 5.07
C SER A 62 3.56 20.57 5.42
N THR A 63 4.35 20.60 6.49
CA THR A 63 5.11 21.76 6.97
C THR A 63 6.63 21.51 6.93
N ASP A 64 7.05 20.30 6.56
CA ASP A 64 8.44 19.91 6.39
C ASP A 64 8.87 19.91 4.91
N ASN A 65 10.00 19.27 4.60
CA ASN A 65 10.56 19.20 3.26
C ASN A 65 9.91 18.14 2.34
N SER A 66 8.81 17.49 2.76
CA SER A 66 8.12 16.47 1.95
C SER A 66 7.76 16.94 0.54
N PRO A 67 7.22 18.18 0.34
CA PRO A 67 6.84 18.63 -0.99
C PRO A 67 8.02 18.71 -1.96
N ASP A 68 9.17 19.20 -1.50
CA ASP A 68 10.36 19.35 -2.36
C ASP A 68 10.99 18.01 -2.71
N LEU A 69 10.96 17.03 -1.79
CA LEU A 69 11.41 15.67 -2.07
C LEU A 69 10.52 14.98 -3.10
N LEU A 70 9.20 15.20 -3.05
CA LEU A 70 8.27 14.64 -4.03
C LEU A 70 8.36 15.32 -5.40
N ARG A 71 8.68 16.62 -5.46
CA ARG A 71 9.00 17.30 -6.72
C ARG A 71 10.25 16.73 -7.39
N GLN A 72 11.28 16.38 -6.61
CA GLN A 72 12.47 15.71 -7.14
C GLN A 72 12.12 14.32 -7.68
N PHE A 73 11.25 13.59 -6.98
CA PHE A 73 10.77 12.29 -7.46
C PHE A 73 9.94 12.42 -8.75
N ASP A 74 9.10 13.45 -8.86
CA ASP A 74 8.36 13.77 -10.08
C ASP A 74 9.28 14.04 -11.28
N ALA A 75 10.38 14.78 -11.08
CA ALA A 75 11.41 14.95 -12.11
C ALA A 75 12.04 13.60 -12.50
N ALA A 76 12.45 12.79 -11.52
CA ALA A 76 13.06 11.48 -11.77
C ALA A 76 12.13 10.53 -12.55
N LEU A 77 10.85 10.48 -12.21
CA LEU A 77 9.87 9.69 -12.96
C LEU A 77 9.64 10.23 -14.38
N SER A 78 9.79 11.54 -14.59
CA SER A 78 9.69 12.16 -15.93
C SER A 78 10.85 11.74 -16.81
N ASP A 79 12.07 11.73 -16.26
CA ASP A 79 13.27 11.26 -16.97
C ASP A 79 13.16 9.76 -17.35
N LEU A 80 12.48 8.98 -16.51
CA LEU A 80 12.19 7.56 -16.76
C LEU A 80 10.97 7.33 -17.67
N HIS A 81 10.31 8.38 -18.16
CA HIS A 81 9.09 8.29 -18.99
C HIS A 81 7.93 7.51 -18.33
N VAL A 82 7.86 7.53 -16.99
CA VAL A 82 6.79 6.87 -16.24
C VAL A 82 5.56 7.78 -16.17
N GLU A 83 4.40 7.21 -16.49
CA GLU A 83 3.12 7.91 -16.33
C GLU A 83 2.79 8.12 -14.85
N LYS A 84 2.33 9.33 -14.50
CA LYS A 84 2.14 9.70 -13.10
C LYS A 84 1.19 10.86 -12.88
N ARG A 85 0.81 11.01 -11.61
CA ARG A 85 0.19 12.20 -11.03
C ARG A 85 0.76 12.41 -9.62
N ILE A 86 1.54 13.46 -9.42
CA ILE A 86 2.06 13.83 -8.09
C ILE A 86 1.46 15.18 -7.69
N LEU A 87 0.56 15.14 -6.71
CA LEU A 87 -0.03 16.34 -6.11
C LEU A 87 0.77 16.68 -4.85
N VAL A 88 1.40 17.86 -4.84
CA VAL A 88 2.13 18.40 -3.68
C VAL A 88 1.46 19.67 -3.16
N ASN A 89 1.49 19.86 -1.85
CA ASN A 89 0.76 20.89 -1.13
C ASN A 89 -0.75 20.87 -1.45
N ASP A 90 -1.33 19.69 -1.65
CA ASP A 90 -2.77 19.60 -1.89
C ASP A 90 -3.54 20.05 -0.65
N LYS A 91 -4.53 20.92 -0.89
CA LYS A 91 -5.44 21.46 0.13
C LYS A 91 -6.90 21.34 -0.32
N SER A 92 -7.17 20.54 -1.34
CA SER A 92 -8.53 20.31 -1.86
C SER A 92 -9.43 19.68 -0.79
N ILE A 93 -8.83 18.84 0.06
CA ILE A 93 -9.50 18.19 1.20
C ILE A 93 -9.12 18.95 2.47
N SER A 94 -10.14 19.43 3.18
CA SER A 94 -9.98 20.12 4.46
C SER A 94 -9.48 19.15 5.53
N ARG A 95 -8.38 19.49 6.19
CA ARG A 95 -7.83 18.73 7.31
C ARG A 95 -8.61 19.07 8.59
N PRO A 96 -9.10 18.08 9.34
CA PRO A 96 -9.81 18.34 10.60
C PRO A 96 -8.87 18.98 11.62
N SER A 97 -9.43 19.78 12.54
CA SER A 97 -8.69 20.48 13.59
C SER A 97 -8.02 19.52 14.58
N THR A 98 -8.61 18.34 14.80
CA THR A 98 -8.03 17.26 15.60
C THR A 98 -7.84 16.00 14.75
N MET A 99 -6.68 15.38 14.90
CA MET A 99 -6.31 14.12 14.23
C MET A 99 -6.31 12.94 15.21
N ASP A 100 -7.08 13.05 16.29
CA ASP A 100 -7.33 11.95 17.23
C ASP A 100 -8.25 10.90 16.59
N THR A 101 -8.34 9.72 17.20
CA THR A 101 -9.10 8.55 16.74
C THR A 101 -10.62 8.81 16.71
N SER A 102 -11.05 9.66 15.80
CA SER A 102 -12.43 10.12 15.61
C SER A 102 -12.91 9.86 14.17
N PRO A 103 -14.24 9.82 13.94
CA PRO A 103 -14.79 9.67 12.60
C PRO A 103 -14.25 10.69 11.59
N ALA A 104 -13.97 11.92 12.02
CA ALA A 104 -13.46 12.98 11.16
C ALA A 104 -12.06 12.65 10.60
N ARG A 105 -11.16 12.10 11.43
CA ARG A 105 -9.84 11.63 10.98
C ARG A 105 -9.98 10.53 9.92
N ILE A 106 -10.83 9.54 10.17
CA ILE A 106 -11.04 8.40 9.25
C ILE A 106 -11.60 8.90 7.92
N GLN A 107 -12.60 9.78 7.95
CA GLN A 107 -13.20 10.36 6.75
C GLN A 107 -12.19 11.19 5.95
N TYR A 108 -11.37 12.01 6.63
CA TYR A 108 -10.31 12.78 5.99
C TYR A 108 -9.30 11.87 5.30
N LEU A 109 -8.77 10.86 6.00
CA LEU A 109 -7.81 9.92 5.42
C LEU A 109 -8.44 9.12 4.27
N ALA A 110 -9.70 8.71 4.39
CA ALA A 110 -10.41 8.04 3.31
C ALA A 110 -10.56 8.94 2.07
N ALA A 111 -10.89 10.23 2.26
CA ALA A 111 -10.97 11.19 1.16
C ALA A 111 -9.62 11.38 0.46
N VAL A 112 -8.52 11.48 1.22
CA VAL A 112 -7.16 11.61 0.64
C VAL A 112 -6.77 10.35 -0.14
N ARG A 113 -7.11 9.16 0.37
CA ARG A 113 -6.91 7.90 -0.37
C ARG A 113 -7.70 7.87 -1.66
N ASN A 114 -8.97 8.30 -1.62
CA ASN A 114 -9.81 8.37 -2.81
C ASN A 114 -9.24 9.34 -3.84
N LEU A 115 -8.68 10.47 -3.40
CA LEU A 115 -7.97 11.40 -4.29
C LEU A 115 -6.72 10.75 -4.91
N ALA A 116 -5.94 9.97 -4.15
CA ALA A 116 -4.80 9.25 -4.72
C ALA A 116 -5.22 8.16 -5.72
N LEU A 117 -6.39 7.55 -5.54
CA LEU A 117 -6.95 6.50 -6.40
C LEU A 117 -7.81 7.03 -7.55
N GLU A 118 -8.13 8.32 -7.62
CA GLU A 118 -8.97 8.87 -8.69
C GLU A 118 -8.48 8.54 -10.12
N PRO A 119 -7.16 8.58 -10.46
CA PRO A 119 -6.70 8.22 -11.79
C PRO A 119 -6.93 6.74 -12.15
N LEU A 120 -7.01 5.86 -11.15
CA LEU A 120 -7.36 4.45 -11.34
C LEU A 120 -8.77 4.32 -11.91
N VAL A 121 -9.71 5.12 -11.38
CA VAL A 121 -11.11 5.12 -11.81
C VAL A 121 -11.28 5.80 -13.18
N GLU A 122 -10.57 6.90 -13.42
CA GLU A 122 -10.67 7.66 -14.66
C GLU A 122 -10.06 6.93 -15.86
N ARG A 123 -8.92 6.27 -15.66
CA ARG A 123 -8.16 5.63 -16.75
C ARG A 123 -8.50 4.16 -16.91
N GLY A 124 -8.73 3.44 -15.81
CA GLY A 124 -8.86 1.99 -15.80
C GLY A 124 -7.65 1.27 -16.40
N GLY A 125 -7.79 -0.03 -16.67
CA GLY A 125 -6.77 -0.81 -17.38
C GLY A 125 -5.54 -1.18 -16.54
N PHE A 126 -5.69 -1.27 -15.22
CA PHE A 126 -4.67 -1.76 -14.31
C PHE A 126 -5.11 -3.10 -13.72
N GLU A 127 -4.23 -4.10 -13.74
CA GLU A 127 -4.48 -5.43 -13.20
C GLU A 127 -4.19 -5.50 -11.70
N ARG A 128 -3.25 -4.69 -11.21
CA ARG A 128 -2.91 -4.62 -9.78
C ARG A 128 -2.79 -3.21 -9.27
N VAL A 129 -3.14 -3.03 -8.00
CA VAL A 129 -3.00 -1.79 -7.26
C VAL A 129 -2.10 -2.03 -6.06
N LEU A 130 -0.98 -1.32 -6.02
CA LEU A 130 -0.09 -1.26 -4.86
C LEU A 130 -0.35 0.06 -4.14
N PHE A 131 -1.02 0.00 -2.99
CA PHE A 131 -1.25 1.17 -2.15
C PHE A 131 -0.25 1.17 -0.99
N SER A 132 0.59 2.20 -0.90
CA SER A 132 1.54 2.39 0.19
C SER A 132 1.20 3.63 1.01
N ASN A 133 1.36 3.52 2.32
CA ASN A 133 1.34 4.69 3.20
C ASN A 133 2.79 5.12 3.53
N ASP A 134 2.98 5.87 4.62
CA ASP A 134 4.25 6.42 5.09
C ASP A 134 5.12 5.45 5.89
N ILE A 135 5.42 4.30 5.29
CA ILE A 135 6.23 3.25 5.91
C ILE A 135 7.59 3.09 5.22
N PHE A 136 8.58 2.60 5.97
CA PHE A 136 9.82 2.11 5.39
C PHE A 136 9.57 0.71 4.80
N ILE A 137 9.66 0.59 3.48
CA ILE A 137 9.41 -0.67 2.77
C ILE A 137 10.41 -0.84 1.63
N LYS A 138 10.91 -2.07 1.47
CA LYS A 138 11.85 -2.47 0.43
C LYS A 138 11.14 -2.82 -0.87
N ALA A 139 11.83 -2.66 -2.01
CA ALA A 139 11.30 -3.04 -3.32
C ALA A 139 10.95 -4.54 -3.38
N GLU A 140 11.77 -5.39 -2.75
CA GLU A 140 11.54 -6.83 -2.67
C GLU A 140 10.25 -7.15 -1.92
N SER A 141 9.98 -6.46 -0.80
CA SER A 141 8.75 -6.65 -0.03
C SER A 141 7.50 -6.16 -0.78
N MET A 142 7.60 -5.08 -1.56
CA MET A 142 6.51 -4.65 -2.45
C MET A 142 6.23 -5.71 -3.54
N LEU A 143 7.29 -6.29 -4.10
CA LEU A 143 7.19 -7.34 -5.11
C LEU A 143 6.60 -8.64 -4.54
N GLU A 144 7.04 -9.05 -3.36
CA GLU A 144 6.49 -10.20 -2.63
C GLU A 144 5.01 -10.00 -2.32
N LEU A 145 4.61 -8.79 -1.91
CA LEU A 145 3.21 -8.46 -1.68
C LEU A 145 2.38 -8.63 -2.96
N LEU A 146 2.84 -8.12 -4.10
CA LEU A 146 2.18 -8.28 -5.40
C LEU A 146 2.10 -9.74 -5.87
N LYS A 147 3.07 -10.57 -5.46
CA LYS A 147 3.15 -12.00 -5.81
C LYS A 147 2.56 -12.91 -4.74
N THR A 148 1.89 -12.36 -3.72
CA THR A 148 1.25 -13.16 -2.67
C THR A 148 0.39 -14.24 -3.30
N ARG A 149 0.59 -15.51 -2.91
CA ARG A 149 -0.16 -16.66 -3.46
C ARG A 149 -0.16 -16.71 -5.00
N ASP A 150 0.98 -16.39 -5.63
CA ASP A 150 1.13 -16.32 -7.10
C ASP A 150 0.14 -15.34 -7.78
N GLY A 151 -0.32 -14.33 -7.04
CA GLY A 151 -1.33 -13.38 -7.51
C GLY A 151 -2.79 -13.82 -7.30
N ASP A 152 -3.04 -14.96 -6.65
CA ASP A 152 -4.38 -15.45 -6.35
C ASP A 152 -4.92 -14.90 -5.02
N TYR A 153 -5.31 -13.62 -5.06
CA TYR A 153 -5.97 -12.91 -3.97
C TYR A 153 -6.81 -11.75 -4.51
N ASP A 154 -7.84 -11.33 -3.76
CA ASP A 154 -8.56 -10.08 -4.05
C ASP A 154 -7.87 -8.88 -3.35
N MET A 155 -7.38 -9.10 -2.13
CA MET A 155 -6.63 -8.11 -1.36
C MET A 155 -5.53 -8.81 -0.54
N ALA A 156 -4.34 -8.22 -0.51
CA ALA A 156 -3.24 -8.66 0.33
C ALA A 156 -2.63 -7.45 1.03
N CYS A 157 -2.25 -7.62 2.30
CA CYS A 157 -1.58 -6.60 3.08
C CYS A 157 -0.30 -7.15 3.69
N ALA A 158 0.73 -6.31 3.69
CA ALA A 158 1.90 -6.52 4.52
C ALA A 158 1.51 -6.44 6.00
N VAL A 159 2.24 -7.19 6.83
CA VAL A 159 2.10 -7.08 8.28
C VAL A 159 2.97 -5.93 8.75
N ASP A 160 2.34 -4.88 9.29
CA ASP A 160 3.04 -3.76 9.89
C ASP A 160 3.29 -4.02 11.37
N LEU A 161 4.52 -3.77 11.82
CA LEU A 161 4.98 -4.02 13.17
C LEU A 161 5.41 -2.71 13.80
N SER A 162 4.96 -2.45 15.02
CA SER A 162 5.40 -1.28 15.77
C SER A 162 6.92 -1.27 15.96
N PHE A 163 7.48 -0.13 16.38
CA PHE A 163 8.92 0.12 16.53
C PHE A 163 9.75 -1.01 17.18
N TRP A 164 9.16 -1.79 18.10
CA TRP A 164 9.83 -2.92 18.77
C TRP A 164 9.86 -4.23 17.97
N GLY A 165 9.30 -4.24 16.75
CA GLY A 165 9.30 -5.38 15.82
C GLY A 165 8.49 -6.59 16.27
N CYS A 166 7.70 -6.47 17.33
CA CYS A 166 7.00 -7.62 17.93
C CYS A 166 5.49 -7.42 18.11
N VAL A 167 5.01 -6.19 17.95
CA VAL A 167 3.59 -5.84 18.14
C VAL A 167 2.97 -5.51 16.80
N LEU A 168 1.90 -6.23 16.43
CA LEU A 168 1.08 -5.94 15.26
C LEU A 168 0.50 -4.53 15.38
N TYR A 169 0.89 -3.67 14.45
CA TYR A 169 0.37 -2.30 14.38
C TYR A 169 -1.04 -2.30 13.80
N ASP A 170 -1.87 -1.34 14.23
CA ASP A 170 -3.25 -1.18 13.78
C ASP A 170 -4.12 -2.47 13.87
N ALA A 171 -3.86 -3.34 14.86
CA ALA A 171 -4.61 -4.58 15.08
C ALA A 171 -6.13 -4.39 15.22
N TRP A 172 -6.60 -3.17 15.51
CA TRP A 172 -8.01 -2.83 15.63
C TRP A 172 -8.79 -2.87 14.31
N VAL A 173 -8.13 -2.73 13.13
CA VAL A 173 -8.76 -2.88 11.80
C VAL A 173 -8.61 -4.28 11.20
N VAL A 174 -7.72 -5.10 11.74
CA VAL A 174 -7.47 -6.45 11.25
C VAL A 174 -8.54 -7.40 11.78
N ARG A 175 -9.00 -8.33 10.94
CA ARG A 175 -9.92 -9.40 11.34
C ARG A 175 -9.39 -10.72 10.81
N ASP A 176 -9.30 -11.72 11.69
CA ASP A 176 -8.92 -13.07 11.30
C ASP A 176 -9.94 -13.69 10.33
N SER A 177 -9.66 -14.91 9.85
CA SER A 177 -10.55 -15.61 8.91
C SER A 177 -11.98 -15.87 9.47
N LEU A 178 -12.16 -15.78 10.79
CA LEU A 178 -13.43 -15.96 11.50
C LEU A 178 -14.04 -14.62 11.95
N GLY A 179 -13.48 -13.48 11.54
CA GLY A 179 -13.99 -12.16 11.88
C GLY A 179 -13.63 -11.68 13.29
N ARG A 180 -12.67 -12.31 13.96
CA ARG A 180 -12.24 -11.95 15.32
C ARG A 180 -11.08 -10.94 15.28
N ILE A 181 -11.00 -10.12 16.32
CA ILE A 181 -9.88 -9.19 16.49
C ILE A 181 -8.63 -10.00 16.86
N PRO A 182 -7.50 -9.83 16.14
CA PRO A 182 -6.27 -10.54 16.47
C PRO A 182 -5.64 -10.00 17.77
N SER A 183 -4.77 -10.81 18.35
CA SER A 183 -3.82 -10.36 19.36
C SER A 183 -2.80 -9.42 18.72
N SER A 184 -2.39 -8.38 19.45
CA SER A 184 -1.24 -7.57 19.04
C SER A 184 0.09 -8.30 19.23
N LEU A 185 0.12 -9.37 20.03
CA LEU A 185 1.31 -10.20 20.29
C LEU A 185 1.32 -11.43 19.39
N TRP A 186 2.52 -11.84 18.99
CA TRP A 186 2.76 -13.07 18.25
C TRP A 186 2.09 -14.27 18.95
N PRO A 187 1.36 -15.16 18.23
CA PRO A 187 1.26 -15.30 16.76
C PRO A 187 0.14 -14.50 16.08
N TYR A 188 -0.35 -13.44 16.73
CA TYR A 188 -1.37 -12.49 16.25
C TYR A 188 -2.76 -13.07 16.01
N LEU A 189 -2.89 -13.95 15.02
CA LEU A 189 -4.16 -14.52 14.61
C LEU A 189 -4.63 -15.59 15.60
N ALA A 190 -5.93 -15.59 15.90
CA ALA A 190 -6.54 -16.52 16.85
C ALA A 190 -7.08 -17.79 16.17
N ASP A 191 -7.22 -17.79 14.84
CA ASP A 191 -7.68 -18.95 14.08
C ASP A 191 -6.52 -19.90 13.81
N GLU A 192 -6.81 -21.20 13.80
CA GLU A 192 -5.78 -22.22 13.67
C GLU A 192 -5.06 -22.14 12.32
N GLU A 193 -5.81 -21.86 11.24
CA GLU A 193 -5.26 -21.73 9.89
C GLU A 193 -4.33 -20.53 9.79
N GLY A 194 -4.81 -19.33 10.17
CA GLY A 194 -4.04 -18.10 10.17
C GLY A 194 -2.83 -18.17 11.10
N MET A 195 -2.99 -18.68 12.31
CA MET A 195 -1.88 -18.86 13.25
C MET A 195 -0.80 -19.81 12.72
N SER A 196 -1.22 -20.91 12.09
CA SER A 196 -0.28 -21.88 11.50
C SER A 196 0.45 -21.29 10.31
N ALA A 197 -0.24 -20.53 9.45
CA ALA A 197 0.37 -19.85 8.31
C ALA A 197 1.40 -18.81 8.78
N ILE A 198 1.06 -17.96 9.75
CA ILE A 198 1.99 -16.99 10.35
C ILE A 198 3.23 -17.70 10.91
N LYS A 199 3.07 -18.82 11.63
CA LYS A 199 4.21 -19.59 12.17
C LYS A 199 5.10 -20.22 11.10
N ARG A 200 4.58 -20.47 9.89
CA ARG A 200 5.32 -21.02 8.76
C ARG A 200 5.86 -19.94 7.81
N ASP A 201 5.67 -18.66 8.15
CA ASP A 201 6.00 -17.53 7.28
C ASP A 201 5.25 -17.58 5.94
N GLU A 202 3.99 -18.04 5.98
CA GLU A 202 3.10 -18.16 4.83
C GLU A 202 2.02 -17.06 4.85
N PRO A 203 1.47 -16.68 3.67
CA PRO A 203 0.33 -15.77 3.60
C PRO A 203 -0.89 -16.30 4.39
N ALA A 204 -1.16 -15.67 5.52
CA ALA A 204 -2.28 -16.04 6.37
C ALA A 204 -3.63 -15.49 5.88
N PRO A 205 -4.69 -16.32 5.84
CA PRO A 205 -6.03 -15.87 5.47
C PRO A 205 -6.62 -14.93 6.52
N VAL A 206 -7.17 -13.80 6.06
CA VAL A 206 -7.85 -12.82 6.91
C VAL A 206 -9.15 -12.37 6.25
N SER A 207 -10.08 -11.88 7.06
CA SER A 207 -11.30 -11.24 6.54
C SER A 207 -11.05 -9.78 6.19
N THR A 208 -10.21 -9.10 6.99
CA THR A 208 -9.79 -7.72 6.73
C THR A 208 -8.34 -7.50 7.15
N CYS A 209 -7.66 -6.71 6.34
CA CYS A 209 -6.47 -5.95 6.60
C CYS A 209 -6.66 -4.63 5.78
#